data_AF-A0A9Q0DLX4-F1
#
_entry.id   AF-A0A9Q0DLX4-F1
#
_cell.length_a   1.000
_cell.length_b   1.000
_cell.length_c   1.000
_cell.angle_alpha   90.00
_cell.angle_beta   90.00
_cell.angle_gamma   90.00
#
_symmetry.space_group_name_H-M   'P 1'
#
loop_
_entity.id
_entity.type
_entity.pdbx_description
1 polymer ?
#
loop_
_entity_poly.entity_id
_entity_poly.type
_entity_poly.pdbx_seq_one_letter_code
_entity_poly.pdbx_strand_id
1 'polypeptide(L)'
;MPSLAHRFKASGWVYPTAILSFYGFLANCRVAEPFLTPYLIGPHKNISAEVVTNYLFPIWTYSYLAVLFPVFLLTDLLRYKPLIVVQGLSLVTNYVLLCFAPGLPAMAFLQVNYAVVTATEVAYFSYIYSVIPPEKYQRATGFLRSAMLTGYTVGATLGQLLISLAEGMPGEDRTVGVTAQGEAGRHGGSCGGEDVNHVTRLLWRSFRESYASRQVICWSLWWALATAGYNMVFNYVQLMWDHIESSATSSIYNGAVEAVCTLIGAAAAFAAGQVEVTWAVWGELALGSFSCVGAGAVFLMALTDNIWACYAGYVLFKASYMLLITITTFQIASNLSMECYALTFGINTFIALSLQTIVTAVVVDESVLGLDIVTQFIIYGSYYAAISVVFLVRGIYTASTHYRSPEQTQTKEPKPESSGDLLYAERL
;
A
#
# COMPACT_ATOMS: atom_id res chain seq x y z
N MET A 1 32.27 -3.78 32.55
CA MET A 1 31.82 -3.52 31.15
C MET A 1 30.39 -3.99 31.03
N PRO A 2 29.40 -3.14 30.68
CA PRO A 2 28.05 -3.62 30.43
C PRO A 2 28.10 -4.53 29.19
N SER A 3 27.47 -5.70 29.26
CA SER A 3 27.43 -6.66 28.16
C SER A 3 26.85 -6.02 26.89
N LEU A 4 27.30 -6.46 25.71
CA LEU A 4 26.80 -5.97 24.41
C LEU A 4 25.26 -5.96 24.35
N ALA A 5 24.60 -6.92 25.02
CA ALA A 5 23.15 -7.02 25.13
C ALA A 5 22.48 -5.81 25.82
N HIS A 6 23.16 -5.15 26.76
CA HIS A 6 22.62 -3.97 27.43
C HIS A 6 22.77 -2.69 26.60
N ARG A 7 23.70 -2.64 25.64
CA ARG A 7 23.81 -1.55 24.66
C ARG A 7 22.72 -1.61 23.58
N PHE A 8 22.26 -2.80 23.21
CA PHE A 8 21.12 -2.95 22.30
C PHE A 8 19.78 -2.50 22.90
N LYS A 9 19.65 -2.53 24.23
CA LYS A 9 18.43 -2.10 24.94
C LYS A 9 18.22 -0.58 24.96
N ALA A 10 19.29 0.21 24.75
CA ALA A 10 19.22 1.68 24.71
C ALA A 10 18.81 2.25 23.33
N SER A 11 18.70 1.42 22.29
CA SER A 11 18.31 1.78 20.91
C SER A 11 16.92 1.22 20.52
N GLY A 12 16.07 0.94 21.52
CA GLY A 12 15.04 -0.11 21.55
C GLY A 12 13.91 -0.15 20.49
N TRP A 13 13.86 0.76 19.53
CA TRP A 13 12.94 0.69 18.37
C TRP A 13 13.56 1.26 17.08
N VAL A 14 14.58 2.11 17.21
CA VAL A 14 15.29 2.73 16.09
C VAL A 14 15.99 1.68 15.23
N TYR A 15 16.66 0.71 15.85
CA TYR A 15 17.38 -0.35 15.12
C TYR A 15 16.45 -1.21 14.23
N PRO A 16 15.37 -1.82 14.75
CA PRO A 16 14.45 -2.58 13.89
C PRO A 16 13.77 -1.68 12.84
N THR A 17 13.43 -0.44 13.19
CA THR A 17 12.86 0.53 12.21
C THR A 17 13.84 0.83 11.08
N ALA A 18 15.12 1.06 11.39
CA ALA A 18 16.15 1.38 10.40
C ALA A 18 16.40 0.20 9.46
N ILE A 19 16.51 -1.02 10.00
CA ILE A 19 16.68 -2.24 9.17
C ILE A 19 15.47 -2.45 8.27
N LEU A 20 14.26 -2.35 8.80
CA LEU A 20 13.05 -2.56 8.01
C LEU A 20 12.86 -1.46 6.98
N SER A 21 13.18 -0.21 7.29
CA SER A 21 13.14 0.90 6.34
C SER A 21 14.17 0.71 5.22
N PHE A 22 15.38 0.25 5.55
CA PHE A 22 16.41 -0.06 4.56
C PHE A 22 16.01 -1.24 3.66
N TYR A 23 15.43 -2.30 4.23
CA TYR A 23 14.84 -3.39 3.44
C TYR A 23 13.73 -2.87 2.52
N GLY A 24 12.82 -2.05 3.05
CA GLY A 24 11.73 -1.46 2.27
C GLY A 24 12.23 -0.59 1.11
N PHE A 25 13.27 0.21 1.36
CA PHE A 25 13.95 0.98 0.32
C PHE A 25 14.51 0.06 -0.77
N LEU A 26 15.27 -0.99 -0.42
CA LEU A 26 15.87 -1.90 -1.39
C LEU A 26 14.82 -2.72 -2.16
N ALA A 27 13.82 -3.25 -1.47
CA ALA A 27 12.74 -4.05 -2.06
C ALA A 27 11.84 -3.23 -3.02
N ASN A 28 11.80 -1.91 -2.82
CA ASN A 28 11.06 -0.98 -3.67
C ASN A 28 11.96 -0.18 -4.63
N CYS A 29 13.28 -0.40 -4.60
CA CYS A 29 14.21 0.11 -5.61
C CYS A 29 14.10 -0.72 -6.89
N ARG A 30 12.98 -0.56 -7.59
CA ARG A 30 12.58 -1.41 -8.71
C ARG A 30 12.94 -0.76 -10.04
N VAL A 31 14.24 -0.81 -10.35
CA VAL A 31 14.86 -0.14 -11.50
C VAL A 31 14.21 -0.51 -12.84
N ALA A 32 13.77 -1.77 -12.98
CA ALA A 32 13.21 -2.28 -14.22
C ALA A 32 11.73 -1.96 -14.46
N GLU A 33 10.95 -1.65 -13.40
CA GLU A 33 9.48 -1.55 -13.50
C GLU A 33 9.00 -0.50 -14.51
N PRO A 34 9.51 0.75 -14.51
CA PRO A 34 9.05 1.77 -15.46
C PRO A 34 9.32 1.43 -16.93
N PHE A 35 10.24 0.49 -17.18
CA PHE A 35 10.71 0.10 -18.52
C PHE A 35 10.35 -1.34 -18.87
N LEU A 36 9.52 -2.00 -18.05
CA LEU A 36 9.19 -3.41 -18.22
C LEU A 36 8.46 -3.64 -19.55
N THR A 37 7.42 -2.85 -19.84
CA THR A 37 6.66 -2.93 -21.09
C THR A 37 7.55 -2.77 -22.33
N PRO A 38 8.34 -1.67 -22.49
CA PRO A 38 9.21 -1.53 -23.65
C PRO A 38 10.30 -2.60 -23.72
N TYR A 39 10.81 -3.10 -22.58
CA TYR A 39 11.77 -4.21 -22.57
C TYR A 39 11.17 -5.54 -23.07
N LEU A 40 9.92 -5.85 -22.68
CA LEU A 40 9.21 -7.06 -23.12
C LEU A 40 8.87 -7.02 -24.62
N ILE A 41 8.55 -5.83 -25.14
CA ILE A 41 8.24 -5.63 -26.56
C ILE A 41 9.51 -5.52 -27.42
N GLY A 42 10.59 -5.02 -26.84
CA GLY A 42 11.85 -4.81 -27.52
C GLY A 42 12.49 -6.08 -28.08
N PRO A 43 13.53 -5.94 -28.92
CA PRO A 43 14.10 -7.01 -29.72
C PRO A 43 14.63 -8.20 -28.90
N HIS A 44 14.95 -7.98 -27.63
CA HIS A 44 15.46 -9.02 -26.73
C HIS A 44 14.40 -10.03 -26.29
N LYS A 45 13.17 -9.59 -26.02
CA LYS A 45 12.08 -10.46 -25.57
C LYS A 45 11.06 -10.71 -26.67
N ASN A 46 10.88 -9.74 -27.56
CA ASN A 46 10.10 -9.83 -28.80
C ASN A 46 8.67 -10.36 -28.57
N ILE A 47 8.00 -9.87 -27.52
CA ILE A 47 6.59 -10.19 -27.21
C ILE A 47 5.72 -9.04 -27.73
N SER A 48 4.62 -9.34 -28.42
CA SER A 48 3.75 -8.28 -28.92
C SER A 48 3.14 -7.47 -27.76
N ALA A 49 2.96 -6.17 -27.98
CA ALA A 49 2.34 -5.27 -27.00
C ALA A 49 0.98 -5.77 -26.52
N GLU A 50 0.19 -6.32 -27.46
CA GLU A 50 -1.12 -6.91 -27.16
C GLU A 50 -1.01 -8.09 -26.19
N VAL A 51 -0.05 -8.99 -26.37
CA VAL A 51 0.16 -10.13 -25.46
C VAL A 51 0.66 -9.66 -24.10
N VAL A 52 1.49 -8.61 -24.04
CA VAL A 52 1.93 -8.04 -22.75
C VAL A 52 0.73 -7.50 -21.97
N THR A 53 -0.09 -6.65 -22.60
CA THR A 53 -1.18 -5.94 -21.93
C THR A 53 -2.40 -6.82 -21.67
N ASN A 54 -2.79 -7.67 -22.61
CA ASN A 54 -4.03 -8.45 -22.54
C ASN A 54 -3.84 -9.86 -21.97
N TYR A 55 -2.60 -10.33 -21.85
CA TYR A 55 -2.31 -11.67 -21.33
C TYR A 55 -1.34 -11.65 -20.14
N LEU A 56 -0.16 -11.04 -20.24
CA LEU A 56 0.83 -11.09 -19.14
C LEU A 56 0.41 -10.29 -17.91
N PHE A 57 0.08 -9.00 -18.04
CA PHE A 57 -0.30 -8.19 -16.88
C PHE A 57 -1.56 -8.68 -16.14
N PRO A 58 -2.60 -9.17 -16.84
CA PRO A 58 -3.74 -9.82 -16.17
C PRO A 58 -3.34 -11.05 -15.36
N ILE A 59 -2.36 -11.86 -15.82
CA ILE A 59 -1.86 -13.01 -15.04
C ILE A 59 -1.35 -12.56 -13.67
N TRP A 60 -0.60 -11.46 -13.60
CA TRP A 60 -0.16 -10.91 -12.31
C TRP A 60 -1.34 -10.55 -11.43
N THR A 61 -2.30 -9.78 -11.95
CA THR A 61 -3.49 -9.34 -11.17
C THR A 61 -4.28 -10.51 -10.61
N TYR A 62 -4.59 -11.52 -11.45
CA TYR A 62 -5.35 -12.69 -11.02
C TYR A 62 -4.56 -13.59 -10.07
N SER A 63 -3.27 -13.78 -10.33
CA SER A 63 -2.38 -14.54 -9.44
C SER A 63 -2.24 -13.84 -8.10
N TYR A 64 -2.21 -12.51 -8.09
CA TYR A 64 -2.10 -11.72 -6.87
C TYR A 64 -3.34 -11.91 -6.01
N LEU A 65 -4.54 -11.81 -6.59
CA LEU A 65 -5.78 -12.08 -5.88
C LEU A 65 -5.81 -13.50 -5.29
N ALA A 66 -5.36 -14.50 -6.05
CA ALA A 66 -5.34 -15.90 -5.62
C ALA A 66 -4.29 -16.17 -4.53
N VAL A 67 -3.10 -15.58 -4.62
CA VAL A 67 -1.96 -15.79 -3.71
C VAL A 67 -2.09 -14.96 -2.43
N LEU A 68 -2.77 -13.81 -2.49
CA LEU A 68 -3.00 -12.96 -1.32
C LEU A 68 -3.70 -13.74 -0.20
N PHE A 69 -4.69 -14.57 -0.53
CA PHE A 69 -5.44 -15.38 0.42
C PHE A 69 -4.55 -16.32 1.25
N PRO A 70 -3.79 -17.26 0.67
CA PRO A 70 -2.90 -18.12 1.43
C PRO A 70 -1.78 -17.35 2.13
N VAL A 71 -1.26 -16.26 1.55
CA VAL A 71 -0.16 -15.51 2.16
C VAL A 71 -0.56 -14.88 3.48
N PHE A 72 -1.73 -14.25 3.59
CA PHE A 72 -2.12 -13.67 4.89
C PHE A 72 -2.39 -14.76 5.93
N LEU A 73 -2.94 -15.92 5.53
CA LEU A 73 -3.15 -17.07 6.43
C LEU A 73 -1.82 -17.62 6.96
N LEU A 74 -0.83 -17.76 6.07
CA LEU A 74 0.49 -18.26 6.39
C LEU A 74 1.33 -17.26 7.19
N THR A 75 1.05 -15.97 7.08
CA THR A 75 1.83 -14.92 7.76
C THR A 75 1.75 -15.08 9.28
N ASP A 76 0.55 -15.35 9.80
CA ASP A 76 0.32 -15.56 11.23
C ASP A 76 0.88 -16.91 11.70
N LEU A 77 0.80 -17.95 10.85
CA LEU A 77 1.34 -19.29 11.15
C LEU A 77 2.88 -19.31 11.17
N LEU A 78 3.52 -18.62 10.23
CA LEU A 78 4.97 -18.67 10.02
C LEU A 78 5.72 -17.53 10.74
N ARG A 79 5.02 -16.68 11.51
CA ARG A 79 5.59 -15.55 12.27
C ARG A 79 6.36 -14.57 11.39
N TYR A 80 5.77 -14.16 10.27
CA TYR A 80 6.21 -13.07 9.37
C TYR A 80 7.57 -13.24 8.65
N LYS A 81 8.65 -13.58 9.36
CA LYS A 81 10.04 -13.59 8.83
C LYS A 81 10.24 -14.49 7.61
N PRO A 82 9.71 -15.73 7.56
CA PRO A 82 9.87 -16.58 6.38
C PRO A 82 9.24 -15.95 5.13
N LEU A 83 8.11 -15.25 5.27
CA LEU A 83 7.43 -14.59 4.15
C LEU A 83 8.25 -13.41 3.61
N ILE A 84 8.94 -12.65 4.47
CA ILE A 84 9.85 -11.57 4.05
C ILE A 84 11.07 -12.14 3.30
N VAL A 85 11.58 -13.29 3.73
CA VAL A 85 12.66 -13.99 3.02
C VAL A 85 12.18 -14.49 1.66
N VAL A 86 10.99 -15.10 1.60
CA VAL A 86 10.35 -15.51 0.34
C VAL A 86 10.18 -14.31 -0.59
N GLN A 87 9.72 -13.16 -0.08
CA GLN A 87 9.60 -11.93 -0.86
C GLN A 87 10.95 -11.52 -1.49
N GLY A 88 12.01 -11.50 -0.69
CA GLY A 88 13.36 -11.16 -1.16
C GLY A 88 13.89 -12.12 -2.22
N LEU A 89 13.70 -13.43 -2.02
CA LEU A 89 14.09 -14.46 -2.98
C LEU A 89 13.30 -14.34 -4.28
N SER A 90 11.98 -14.15 -4.20
CA SER A 90 11.12 -13.96 -5.37
C SER A 90 11.49 -12.71 -6.16
N LEU A 91 11.88 -11.61 -5.51
CA LEU A 91 12.41 -10.41 -6.17
C LEU A 91 13.68 -10.72 -6.97
N VAL A 92 14.63 -11.45 -6.38
CA VAL A 92 15.86 -11.86 -7.08
C VAL A 92 15.53 -12.79 -8.26
N THR A 93 14.62 -13.74 -8.07
CA THR A 93 14.16 -14.64 -9.13
C THR A 93 13.57 -13.85 -10.31
N ASN A 94 12.77 -12.80 -10.06
CA ASN A 94 12.22 -11.97 -11.12
C ASN A 94 13.32 -11.29 -11.96
N TYR A 95 14.35 -10.72 -11.33
CA TYR A 95 15.47 -10.14 -12.07
C TYR A 95 16.24 -11.18 -12.88
N VAL A 96 16.49 -12.37 -12.31
CA VAL A 96 17.14 -13.47 -13.04
C VAL A 96 16.31 -13.89 -14.26
N LEU A 97 14.99 -14.01 -14.12
CA LEU A 97 14.09 -14.34 -15.23
C LEU A 97 14.10 -13.24 -16.30
N LEU A 98 14.05 -11.96 -15.93
CA LEU A 98 14.12 -10.84 -16.88
C LEU A 98 15.42 -10.85 -17.67
N CYS A 99 16.56 -11.07 -17.01
CA CYS A 99 17.86 -11.02 -17.66
C CYS A 99 18.15 -12.25 -18.52
N PHE A 100 17.80 -13.45 -18.04
CA PHE A 100 18.35 -14.69 -18.61
C PHE A 100 17.32 -15.63 -19.24
N ALA A 101 16.04 -15.56 -18.86
CA ALA A 101 15.04 -16.50 -19.35
C ALA A 101 14.36 -16.00 -20.64
N PRO A 102 14.42 -16.73 -21.76
CA PRO A 102 13.68 -16.38 -22.97
C PRO A 102 12.25 -16.91 -22.95
N GLY A 103 11.38 -16.29 -23.75
CA GLY A 103 10.08 -16.84 -24.11
C GLY A 103 8.91 -16.47 -23.19
N LEU A 104 7.71 -16.57 -23.76
CA LEU A 104 6.44 -16.19 -23.13
C LEU A 104 6.12 -16.98 -21.84
N PRO A 105 6.35 -18.31 -21.74
CA PRO A 105 6.06 -19.04 -20.50
C PRO A 105 6.90 -18.58 -19.31
N ALA A 106 8.16 -18.19 -19.54
CA ALA A 106 9.02 -17.65 -18.49
C ALA A 106 8.52 -16.28 -18.01
N MET A 107 8.06 -15.43 -18.93
CA MET A 107 7.47 -14.13 -18.58
C MET A 107 6.11 -14.31 -17.86
N ALA A 108 5.30 -15.30 -18.24
CA ALA A 108 4.09 -15.63 -17.52
C ALA A 108 4.38 -16.11 -16.08
N PHE A 109 5.37 -16.99 -15.92
CA PHE A 109 5.82 -17.42 -14.58
C PHE A 109 6.38 -16.24 -13.76
N LEU A 110 7.09 -15.31 -14.39
CA LEU A 110 7.53 -14.08 -13.75
C LEU A 110 6.34 -13.28 -13.20
N GLN A 111 5.25 -13.14 -13.96
CA GLN A 111 4.05 -12.42 -13.48
C GLN A 111 3.43 -13.11 -12.26
N VAL A 112 3.39 -14.45 -12.23
CA VAL A 112 2.95 -15.23 -11.06
C VAL A 112 3.90 -15.04 -9.87
N ASN A 113 5.21 -15.12 -10.08
CA ASN A 113 6.19 -14.95 -9.01
C ASN A 113 6.20 -13.51 -8.48
N TYR A 114 5.99 -12.52 -9.35
CA TYR A 114 5.82 -11.13 -8.96
C TYR A 114 4.54 -10.92 -8.14
N ALA A 115 3.46 -11.67 -8.42
CA ALA A 115 2.28 -11.67 -7.57
C ALA A 115 2.57 -12.19 -6.14
N VAL A 116 3.50 -13.13 -5.97
CA VAL A 116 3.98 -13.57 -4.65
C VAL A 116 4.72 -12.43 -3.93
N VAL A 117 5.55 -11.67 -4.65
CA VAL A 117 6.22 -10.47 -4.09
C VAL A 117 5.21 -9.46 -3.58
N THR A 118 4.17 -9.16 -4.36
CA THR A 118 3.12 -8.22 -3.97
C THR A 118 2.29 -8.73 -2.79
N ALA A 119 1.93 -10.02 -2.77
CA ALA A 119 1.18 -10.62 -1.67
C ALA A 119 1.93 -10.63 -0.34
N THR A 120 3.23 -10.92 -0.38
CA THR A 120 4.09 -11.00 0.82
C THR A 120 4.41 -9.64 1.44
N GLU A 121 4.11 -8.53 0.75
CA GLU A 121 4.27 -7.17 1.27
C GLU A 121 3.39 -6.91 2.50
N VAL A 122 2.24 -7.59 2.62
CA VAL A 122 1.37 -7.54 3.81
C VAL A 122 2.12 -8.05 5.04
N ALA A 123 2.93 -9.10 4.90
CA ALA A 123 3.73 -9.66 5.98
C ALA A 123 4.81 -8.68 6.44
N TYR A 124 5.42 -7.95 5.50
CA TYR A 124 6.39 -6.90 5.79
C TYR A 124 5.77 -5.76 6.63
N PHE A 125 4.61 -5.24 6.21
CA PHE A 125 3.90 -4.20 6.97
C PHE A 125 3.35 -4.69 8.31
N SER A 126 3.08 -5.97 8.47
CA SER A 126 2.60 -6.52 9.74
C SER A 126 3.76 -6.76 10.72
N TYR A 127 4.91 -7.18 10.21
CA TYR A 127 6.10 -7.48 11.00
C TYR A 127 6.65 -6.26 11.74
N ILE A 128 6.62 -5.07 11.12
CA ILE A 128 7.07 -3.84 11.78
C ILE A 128 6.33 -3.61 13.10
N TYR A 129 5.01 -3.83 13.12
CA TYR A 129 4.20 -3.62 14.32
C TYR A 129 4.44 -4.71 15.38
N SER A 130 4.87 -5.91 14.98
CA SER A 130 5.21 -6.98 15.93
C SER A 130 6.52 -6.75 16.72
N VAL A 131 7.42 -5.88 16.22
CA VAL A 131 8.76 -5.68 16.81
C VAL A 131 8.98 -4.28 17.35
N ILE A 132 8.03 -3.37 17.12
CA ILE A 132 8.08 -1.98 17.58
C ILE A 132 7.04 -1.80 18.70
N PRO A 133 7.35 -0.99 19.73
CA PRO A 133 6.36 -0.67 20.76
C PRO A 133 5.24 0.23 20.20
N PRO A 134 3.97 0.04 20.60
CA PRO A 134 2.81 0.77 20.03
C PRO A 134 2.94 2.29 20.04
N GLU A 135 3.60 2.87 21.05
CA GLU A 135 3.82 4.32 21.19
C GLU A 135 4.70 4.89 20.07
N LYS A 136 5.37 4.03 19.29
CA LYS A 136 6.26 4.40 18.19
C LYS A 136 5.71 4.02 16.82
N TYR A 137 4.53 3.38 16.72
CA TYR A 137 3.93 2.96 15.45
C TYR A 137 3.85 4.11 14.45
N GLN A 138 3.31 5.26 14.86
CA GLN A 138 3.18 6.41 13.98
C GLN A 138 4.53 6.84 13.35
N ARG A 139 5.57 7.06 14.17
CA ARG A 139 6.90 7.47 13.67
C ARG A 139 7.53 6.40 12.80
N ALA A 140 7.44 5.14 13.23
CA ALA A 140 8.06 4.03 12.51
C ALA A 140 7.39 3.78 11.15
N THR A 141 6.07 3.84 11.07
CA THR A 141 5.31 3.74 9.81
C THR A 141 5.65 4.87 8.86
N GLY A 142 5.78 6.11 9.36
CA GLY A 142 6.19 7.25 8.55
C GLY A 142 7.59 7.08 7.94
N PHE A 143 8.58 6.65 8.73
CA PHE A 143 9.93 6.37 8.21
C PHE A 143 9.92 5.23 7.18
N LEU A 144 9.20 4.14 7.47
CA LEU A 144 9.16 2.97 6.61
C LEU A 144 8.50 3.28 5.25
N ARG A 145 7.32 3.90 5.25
CA ARG A 145 6.61 4.29 4.02
C ARG A 145 7.41 5.32 3.21
N SER A 146 8.04 6.28 3.90
CA SER A 146 8.92 7.26 3.25
C SER A 146 10.12 6.57 2.58
N ALA A 147 10.79 5.64 3.26
CA ALA A 147 11.92 4.89 2.71
C ALA A 147 11.51 4.03 1.48
N MET A 148 10.35 3.38 1.51
CA MET A 148 9.83 2.63 0.36
C MET A 148 9.61 3.54 -0.86
N LEU A 149 8.95 4.68 -0.66
CA LEU A 149 8.66 5.64 -1.74
C LEU A 149 9.96 6.27 -2.29
N THR A 150 10.92 6.59 -1.43
CA THR A 150 12.26 7.01 -1.86
C THR A 150 12.94 5.91 -2.68
N GLY A 151 12.78 4.64 -2.30
CA GLY A 151 13.24 3.47 -3.06
C GLY A 151 12.68 3.45 -4.48
N TYR A 152 11.36 3.59 -4.64
CA TYR A 152 10.72 3.70 -5.95
C TYR A 152 11.28 4.84 -6.79
N THR A 153 11.47 6.01 -6.17
CA THR A 153 12.01 7.20 -6.85
C THR A 153 13.44 6.94 -7.34
N VAL A 154 14.29 6.40 -6.48
CA VAL A 154 15.68 6.06 -6.82
C VAL A 154 15.73 4.98 -7.89
N GLY A 155 14.88 3.95 -7.80
CA GLY A 155 14.79 2.90 -8.81
C GLY A 155 14.43 3.47 -10.18
N ALA A 156 13.38 4.28 -10.26
CA ALA A 156 12.93 4.88 -11.50
C ALA A 156 13.97 5.84 -12.11
N THR A 157 14.61 6.69 -11.31
CA THR A 157 15.64 7.61 -11.80
C THR A 157 16.91 6.88 -12.24
N LEU A 158 17.34 5.85 -11.52
CA LEU A 158 18.46 5.00 -11.93
C LEU A 158 18.14 4.27 -13.24
N GLY A 159 16.92 3.74 -13.39
CA GLY A 159 16.50 3.06 -14.62
C GLY A 159 16.53 4.00 -15.82
N GLN A 160 15.99 5.22 -15.65
CA GLN A 160 16.03 6.26 -16.68
C GLN A 160 17.46 6.65 -17.06
N LEU A 161 18.33 6.83 -16.06
CA LEU A 161 19.74 7.17 -16.28
C LEU A 161 20.48 6.07 -17.04
N LEU A 162 20.25 4.80 -16.68
CA LEU A 162 20.90 3.66 -17.33
C LEU A 162 20.54 3.56 -18.81
N ILE A 163 19.27 3.77 -19.17
CA ILE A 163 18.80 3.74 -20.56
C ILE A 163 19.35 4.94 -21.34
N SER A 164 19.26 6.14 -20.76
CA SER A 164 19.78 7.35 -21.40
C SER A 164 21.31 7.33 -21.61
N LEU A 165 22.06 6.63 -20.75
CA LEU A 165 23.50 6.41 -20.96
C LEU A 165 23.78 5.30 -21.98
N ALA A 166 22.93 4.27 -22.06
CA ALA A 166 23.07 3.18 -23.03
C ALA A 166 22.77 3.64 -24.46
N GLU A 167 21.80 4.52 -24.66
CA GLU A 167 21.46 5.12 -25.97
C GLU A 167 22.53 6.11 -26.46
N GLY A 168 23.38 6.62 -25.57
CA GLY A 168 24.48 7.54 -25.87
C GLY A 168 25.79 6.87 -26.31
N MET A 169 25.88 5.53 -26.34
CA MET A 169 27.08 4.80 -26.77
C MET A 169 26.90 4.25 -28.21
N PRO A 170 27.79 4.57 -29.17
CA PRO A 170 27.75 3.96 -30.48
C PRO A 170 28.06 2.45 -30.37
N GLY A 171 27.26 1.67 -31.09
CA GLY A 171 26.98 0.26 -30.79
C GLY A 171 28.16 -0.71 -30.87
N GLU A 172 27.98 -1.85 -30.22
CA GLU A 172 28.69 -3.07 -30.59
C GLU A 172 27.74 -4.27 -30.49
N ASP A 173 27.42 -4.82 -31.66
CA ASP A 173 26.86 -6.15 -31.84
C ASP A 173 27.74 -7.17 -31.12
N ARG A 174 27.19 -7.90 -30.15
CA ARG A 174 27.77 -9.18 -29.72
C ARG A 174 26.69 -10.24 -29.59
N THR A 175 26.56 -11.00 -30.67
CA THR A 175 26.11 -12.38 -30.66
C THR A 175 26.93 -13.21 -29.67
N VAL A 176 26.27 -13.81 -28.69
CA VAL A 176 26.84 -14.93 -27.92
C VAL A 176 25.75 -15.99 -27.80
N GLY A 177 25.91 -17.06 -28.56
CA GLY A 177 25.16 -18.30 -28.35
C GLY A 177 25.83 -19.12 -27.26
N VAL A 178 25.03 -19.67 -26.33
CA VAL A 178 25.42 -20.81 -25.49
C VAL A 178 24.19 -21.69 -25.27
N THR A 179 24.31 -22.95 -25.69
CA THR A 179 23.45 -24.08 -25.36
C THR A 179 23.75 -24.63 -23.97
N ALA A 180 22.72 -25.00 -23.19
CA ALA A 180 22.83 -26.05 -22.17
C ALA A 180 21.48 -26.74 -21.91
N GLN A 181 21.52 -28.07 -21.91
CA GLN A 181 20.41 -29.01 -21.68
C GLN A 181 19.91 -28.99 -20.23
N GLY A 182 18.63 -29.33 -20.05
CA GLY A 182 18.01 -29.56 -18.75
C GLY A 182 17.98 -31.03 -18.35
N GLU A 183 17.89 -31.26 -17.04
CA GLU A 183 17.34 -32.47 -16.44
C GLU A 183 16.33 -32.07 -15.35
N ALA A 184 15.20 -32.78 -15.31
CA ALA A 184 14.07 -32.53 -14.44
C ALA A 184 14.10 -33.46 -13.22
N GLY A 185 13.75 -32.93 -12.04
CA GLY A 185 13.44 -33.70 -10.84
C GLY A 185 12.08 -33.29 -10.27
N ARG A 186 11.09 -34.19 -10.36
CA ARG A 186 9.78 -34.09 -9.68
C ARG A 186 9.90 -34.59 -8.24
N HIS A 187 9.36 -33.85 -7.28
CA HIS A 187 8.70 -34.45 -6.12
C HIS A 187 7.55 -33.55 -5.64
N GLY A 188 6.34 -34.07 -5.76
CA GLY A 188 5.15 -33.54 -5.11
C GLY A 188 5.01 -34.18 -3.74
N GLY A 189 4.88 -33.35 -2.70
CA GLY A 189 4.42 -33.74 -1.38
C GLY A 189 3.09 -33.08 -1.11
N SER A 190 2.04 -33.89 -0.91
CA SER A 190 0.74 -33.47 -0.41
C SER A 190 0.80 -33.40 1.12
N CYS A 191 0.35 -32.31 1.74
CA CYS A 191 0.21 -32.20 3.19
C CYS A 191 -1.25 -31.98 3.59
N GLY A 192 -1.85 -33.05 4.14
CA GLY A 192 -2.56 -33.08 5.43
C GLY A 192 -3.77 -32.17 5.66
N GLY A 193 -4.98 -32.73 5.53
CA GLY A 193 -6.27 -32.07 5.77
C GLY A 193 -6.77 -32.04 7.22
N GLU A 194 -5.91 -32.12 8.25
CA GLU A 194 -6.35 -32.13 9.66
C GLU A 194 -6.17 -30.78 10.40
N ASP A 195 -5.51 -29.78 9.79
CA ASP A 195 -5.21 -28.48 10.42
C ASP A 195 -6.20 -27.34 10.03
N VAL A 196 -6.99 -27.53 8.98
CA VAL A 196 -7.86 -26.48 8.41
C VAL A 196 -8.95 -26.02 9.39
N ASN A 197 -9.53 -26.94 10.17
CA ASN A 197 -10.60 -26.61 11.12
C ASN A 197 -10.09 -25.88 12.38
N HIS A 198 -8.81 -26.01 12.72
CA HIS A 198 -8.21 -25.25 13.82
C HIS A 198 -7.83 -23.85 13.36
N VAL A 199 -7.17 -23.75 12.20
CA VAL A 199 -6.79 -22.49 11.56
C VAL A 199 -8.01 -21.62 11.25
N THR A 200 -9.08 -22.18 10.67
CA THR A 200 -10.32 -21.43 10.38
C THR A 200 -11.01 -20.90 11.64
N ARG A 201 -11.02 -21.66 12.74
CA ARG A 201 -11.60 -21.22 14.03
C ARG A 201 -10.76 -20.14 14.70
N LEU A 202 -9.43 -20.22 14.60
CA LEU A 202 -8.52 -19.18 15.09
C LEU A 202 -8.71 -17.88 14.31
N LEU A 203 -8.73 -17.96 12.98
CA LEU A 203 -8.95 -16.81 12.10
C LEU A 203 -10.31 -16.17 12.30
N TRP A 204 -11.35 -16.96 12.53
CA TRP A 204 -12.69 -16.42 12.81
C TRP A 204 -12.72 -15.63 14.12
N ARG A 205 -11.98 -16.08 15.14
CA ARG A 205 -11.83 -15.36 16.41
C ARG A 205 -11.03 -14.08 16.19
N SER A 206 -9.86 -14.15 15.56
CA SER A 206 -9.02 -13.00 15.22
C SER A 206 -9.78 -11.98 14.38
N PHE A 207 -10.56 -12.43 13.39
CA PHE A 207 -11.44 -11.57 12.58
C PHE A 207 -12.50 -10.87 13.43
N ARG A 208 -13.22 -11.63 14.27
CA ARG A 208 -14.26 -11.07 15.15
C ARG A 208 -13.70 -10.07 16.15
N GLU A 209 -12.51 -10.32 16.69
CA GLU A 209 -11.80 -9.42 17.60
C GLU A 209 -11.31 -8.16 16.87
N SER A 210 -10.75 -8.32 15.67
CA SER A 210 -10.25 -7.21 14.84
C SER A 210 -11.32 -6.18 14.52
N TYR A 211 -12.49 -6.67 14.09
CA TYR A 211 -13.61 -5.82 13.68
C TYR A 211 -14.61 -5.55 14.82
N ALA A 212 -14.28 -5.87 16.07
CA ALA A 212 -15.08 -5.45 17.22
C ALA A 212 -14.92 -3.95 17.53
N SER A 213 -13.76 -3.37 17.17
CA SER A 213 -13.48 -1.95 17.38
C SER A 213 -14.10 -1.09 16.28
N ARG A 214 -14.97 -0.14 16.67
CA ARG A 214 -15.54 0.85 15.76
C ARG A 214 -14.48 1.67 15.04
N GLN A 215 -13.36 1.94 15.71
CA GLN A 215 -12.24 2.69 15.12
C GLN A 215 -11.58 1.86 14.01
N VAL A 216 -11.28 0.58 14.25
CA VAL A 216 -10.71 -0.31 13.23
C VAL A 216 -11.63 -0.45 12.02
N ILE A 217 -12.94 -0.65 12.22
CA ILE A 217 -13.89 -0.73 11.10
C ILE A 217 -13.81 0.51 10.20
N CYS A 218 -13.70 1.71 10.78
CA CYS A 218 -13.75 2.95 9.99
C CYS A 218 -12.48 3.18 9.20
N TRP A 219 -11.32 2.97 9.83
CA TRP A 219 -10.05 3.04 9.14
C TRP A 219 -9.92 1.95 8.07
N SER A 220 -10.40 0.73 8.35
CA SER A 220 -10.41 -0.37 7.38
C SER A 220 -11.35 -0.13 6.21
N LEU A 221 -12.55 0.42 6.47
CA LEU A 221 -13.50 0.78 5.41
C LEU A 221 -12.91 1.87 4.50
N TRP A 222 -12.33 2.92 5.09
CA TRP A 222 -11.66 3.94 4.29
C TRP A 222 -10.48 3.36 3.51
N TRP A 223 -9.64 2.51 4.12
CA TRP A 223 -8.53 1.84 3.44
C TRP A 223 -9.03 1.15 2.18
N ALA A 224 -10.02 0.26 2.33
CA ALA A 224 -10.49 -0.57 1.23
C ALA A 224 -11.04 0.28 0.09
N LEU A 225 -11.89 1.26 0.43
CA LEU A 225 -12.50 2.16 -0.54
C LEU A 225 -11.46 3.06 -1.24
N ALA A 226 -10.58 3.72 -0.48
CA ALA A 226 -9.58 4.62 -1.04
C ALA A 226 -8.52 3.86 -1.85
N THR A 227 -8.09 2.67 -1.42
CA THR A 227 -7.13 1.85 -2.18
C THR A 227 -7.71 1.44 -3.53
N ALA A 228 -8.98 1.01 -3.57
CA ALA A 228 -9.66 0.71 -4.84
C ALA A 228 -9.71 1.94 -5.74
N GLY A 229 -10.13 3.09 -5.19
CA GLY A 229 -10.20 4.37 -5.91
C GLY A 229 -8.84 4.82 -6.44
N TYR A 230 -7.80 4.70 -5.63
CA TYR A 230 -6.43 5.03 -6.01
C TYR A 230 -5.96 4.16 -7.18
N ASN A 231 -6.18 2.85 -7.11
CA ASN A 231 -5.77 1.94 -8.18
C ASN A 231 -6.52 2.20 -9.50
N MET A 232 -7.82 2.55 -9.44
CA MET A 232 -8.57 2.95 -10.64
C MET A 232 -7.96 4.19 -11.30
N VAL A 233 -7.67 5.25 -10.52
CA VAL A 233 -7.02 6.45 -11.07
C VAL A 233 -5.61 6.12 -11.58
N PHE A 234 -4.80 5.41 -10.79
CA PHE A 234 -3.42 5.05 -11.11
C PHE A 234 -3.30 4.25 -12.41
N ASN A 235 -4.15 3.24 -12.62
CA ASN A 235 -4.06 2.38 -13.79
C ASN A 235 -4.45 3.08 -15.10
N TYR A 236 -5.31 4.11 -15.04
CA TYR A 236 -5.86 4.78 -16.21
C TYR A 236 -5.33 6.21 -16.39
N VAL A 237 -4.45 6.71 -15.51
CA VAL A 237 -3.93 8.09 -15.57
C VAL A 237 -3.12 8.38 -16.83
N GLN A 238 -2.35 7.41 -17.32
CA GLN A 238 -1.56 7.60 -18.53
C GLN A 238 -2.45 7.74 -19.77
N LEU A 239 -3.59 7.04 -19.81
CA LEU A 239 -4.58 7.17 -20.88
C LEU A 239 -5.28 8.54 -20.82
N MET A 240 -5.53 9.05 -19.61
CA MET A 240 -6.05 10.41 -19.44
C MET A 240 -5.04 11.47 -19.94
N TRP A 241 -3.76 11.31 -19.66
CA TRP A 241 -2.73 12.22 -20.16
C TRP A 241 -2.63 12.21 -21.68
N ASP A 242 -2.64 11.02 -22.31
CA ASP A 242 -2.60 10.89 -23.77
C ASP A 242 -3.86 11.46 -24.44
N HIS A 243 -5.02 11.40 -23.77
CA HIS A 243 -6.26 12.04 -24.23
C HIS A 243 -6.16 13.58 -24.25
N ILE A 244 -5.53 14.18 -23.24
CA ILE A 244 -5.35 15.64 -23.15
C ILE A 244 -4.25 16.13 -24.10
N GLU A 245 -3.13 15.44 -24.13
CA GLU A 245 -2.01 15.75 -25.01
C GLU A 245 -1.44 14.46 -25.57
N SER A 246 -1.54 14.28 -26.89
CA SER A 246 -1.14 13.02 -27.52
C SER A 246 0.37 12.82 -27.49
N SER A 247 0.78 11.63 -27.07
CA SER A 247 2.17 11.18 -27.03
C SER A 247 2.83 11.11 -28.41
N ALA A 248 2.02 11.09 -29.49
CA ALA A 248 2.49 11.10 -30.86
C ALA A 248 2.98 12.48 -31.33
N THR A 249 2.56 13.56 -30.67
CA THR A 249 2.80 14.94 -31.15
C THR A 249 3.59 15.83 -30.19
N SER A 250 3.68 15.47 -28.91
CA SER A 250 4.32 16.28 -27.86
C SER A 250 5.23 15.47 -26.95
N SER A 251 6.22 16.12 -26.34
CA SER A 251 7.07 15.50 -25.32
C SER A 251 6.34 15.41 -23.98
N ILE A 252 5.83 14.23 -23.64
CA ILE A 252 5.08 13.99 -22.41
C ILE A 252 6.01 13.61 -21.25
N TYR A 253 5.82 14.23 -20.08
CA TYR A 253 6.70 14.10 -18.90
C TYR A 253 6.23 13.04 -17.88
N ASN A 254 5.54 11.98 -18.31
CA ASN A 254 4.91 10.98 -17.44
C ASN A 254 5.85 10.42 -16.35
N GLY A 255 7.07 10.04 -16.71
CA GLY A 255 8.07 9.53 -15.76
C GLY A 255 8.52 10.57 -14.73
N ALA A 256 8.65 11.84 -15.14
CA ALA A 256 9.03 12.92 -14.23
C ALA A 256 7.90 13.24 -13.24
N VAL A 257 6.65 13.25 -13.71
CA VAL A 257 5.47 13.42 -12.85
C VAL A 257 5.37 12.29 -11.84
N GLU A 258 5.58 11.04 -12.25
CA GLU A 258 5.61 9.90 -11.32
C GLU A 258 6.71 10.02 -10.27
N ALA A 259 7.91 10.49 -10.65
CA ALA A 259 8.99 10.75 -9.70
C ALA A 259 8.64 11.86 -8.70
N VAL A 260 8.06 12.97 -9.16
CA VAL A 260 7.59 14.07 -8.29
C VAL A 260 6.49 13.59 -7.35
N CYS A 261 5.50 12.86 -7.85
CA CYS A 261 4.45 12.25 -7.04
C CYS A 261 5.02 11.35 -5.96
N THR A 262 6.03 10.56 -6.29
CA THR A 262 6.64 9.60 -5.35
C THR A 262 7.45 10.33 -4.28
N LEU A 263 8.20 11.38 -4.64
CA LEU A 263 8.92 12.22 -3.69
C LEU A 263 7.98 12.98 -2.74
N ILE A 264 6.92 13.60 -3.27
CA ILE A 264 5.93 14.30 -2.46
C ILE A 264 5.17 13.31 -1.58
N GLY A 265 4.82 12.13 -2.11
CA GLY A 265 4.24 11.04 -1.33
C GLY A 265 5.16 10.61 -0.18
N ALA A 266 6.47 10.51 -0.41
CA ALA A 266 7.46 10.16 0.61
C ALA A 266 7.52 11.23 1.71
N ALA A 267 7.48 12.51 1.33
CA ALA A 267 7.44 13.63 2.27
C ALA A 267 6.12 13.65 3.06
N ALA A 268 4.99 13.36 2.42
CA ALA A 268 3.68 13.31 3.05
C ALA A 268 3.57 12.14 4.06
N ALA A 269 4.09 10.96 3.70
CA ALA A 269 4.19 9.82 4.61
C ALA A 269 5.12 10.10 5.80
N PHE A 270 6.26 10.75 5.56
CA PHE A 270 7.16 11.19 6.62
C PHE A 270 6.48 12.18 7.57
N ALA A 271 5.81 13.20 7.02
CA ALA A 271 5.10 14.22 7.78
C ALA A 271 3.99 13.60 8.64
N ALA A 272 3.21 12.67 8.10
CA ALA A 272 2.21 11.92 8.87
C ALA A 272 2.82 11.20 10.09
N GLY A 273 4.07 10.74 9.99
CA GLY A 273 4.81 10.14 11.11
C GLY A 273 5.26 11.14 12.19
N GLN A 274 5.31 12.44 11.89
CA GLN A 274 5.77 13.48 12.81
C GLN A 274 4.63 14.30 13.44
N VAL A 275 3.46 14.34 12.82
CA VAL A 275 2.34 15.22 13.23
C VAL A 275 1.64 14.68 14.49
N GLU A 276 1.67 15.43 15.58
CA GLU A 276 0.97 15.08 16.82
C GLU A 276 -0.50 15.52 16.76
N VAL A 277 -1.40 14.60 16.41
CA VAL A 277 -2.85 14.84 16.32
C VAL A 277 -3.59 13.80 17.15
N THR A 278 -4.66 14.23 17.83
CA THR A 278 -5.59 13.33 18.51
C THR A 278 -6.49 12.62 17.49
N TRP A 279 -5.94 11.59 16.85
CA TRP A 279 -6.58 10.86 15.74
C TRP A 279 -7.93 10.21 16.10
N ALA A 280 -8.20 9.97 17.39
CA ALA A 280 -9.50 9.51 17.85
C ALA A 280 -10.63 10.54 17.60
N VAL A 281 -10.32 11.83 17.63
CA VAL A 281 -11.29 12.92 17.41
C VAL A 281 -11.23 13.41 15.96
N TRP A 282 -10.02 13.64 15.46
CA TRP A 282 -9.81 14.30 14.18
C TRP A 282 -9.61 13.35 13.00
N GLY A 283 -9.46 12.04 13.25
CA GLY A 283 -9.16 11.06 12.23
C GLY A 283 -10.23 10.96 11.14
N GLU A 284 -11.49 10.83 11.53
CA GLU A 284 -12.60 10.73 10.57
C GLU A 284 -12.76 12.02 9.76
N LEU A 285 -12.54 13.19 10.39
CA LEU A 285 -12.57 14.46 9.68
C LEU A 285 -11.41 14.58 8.69
N ALA A 286 -10.21 14.11 9.05
CA ALA A 286 -9.05 14.06 8.16
C ALA A 286 -9.33 13.13 6.96
N LEU A 287 -9.87 11.92 7.20
CA LEU A 287 -10.29 10.99 6.15
C LEU A 287 -11.25 11.68 5.16
N GLY A 288 -12.31 12.31 5.67
CA GLY A 288 -13.29 13.00 4.84
C GLY A 288 -12.72 14.19 4.07
N SER A 289 -11.89 15.01 4.72
CA SER A 289 -11.33 16.24 4.14
C SER A 289 -10.32 15.94 3.03
N PHE A 290 -9.38 15.02 3.27
CA PHE A 290 -8.40 14.65 2.25
C PHE A 290 -9.03 13.78 1.14
N SER A 291 -10.10 13.02 1.41
CA SER A 291 -10.91 12.42 0.34
C SER A 291 -11.65 13.49 -0.48
N CYS A 292 -12.05 14.62 0.10
CA CYS A 292 -12.61 15.76 -0.63
C CYS A 292 -11.57 16.37 -1.58
N VAL A 293 -10.36 16.60 -1.06
CA VAL A 293 -9.20 17.06 -1.86
C VAL A 293 -8.93 16.07 -3.00
N GLY A 294 -8.95 14.77 -2.72
CA GLY A 294 -8.81 13.73 -3.74
C GLY A 294 -9.91 13.78 -4.80
N ALA A 295 -11.17 13.95 -4.41
CA ALA A 295 -12.28 14.10 -5.34
C ALA A 295 -12.12 15.33 -6.24
N GLY A 296 -11.82 16.49 -5.64
CA GLY A 296 -11.58 17.73 -6.38
C GLY A 296 -10.40 17.62 -7.35
N ALA A 297 -9.33 16.95 -6.95
CA ALA A 297 -8.18 16.69 -7.80
C ALA A 297 -8.53 15.79 -9.00
N VAL A 298 -9.30 14.72 -8.78
CA VAL A 298 -9.73 13.82 -9.87
C VAL A 298 -10.72 14.52 -10.81
N PHE A 299 -11.63 15.34 -10.29
CA PHE A 299 -12.51 16.15 -11.13
C PHE A 299 -11.74 17.20 -11.93
N LEU A 300 -10.71 17.84 -11.35
CA LEU A 300 -9.82 18.73 -12.08
C LEU A 300 -9.17 17.99 -13.25
N MET A 301 -8.65 16.78 -13.02
CA MET A 301 -8.05 15.96 -14.08
C MET A 301 -9.04 15.60 -15.18
N ALA A 302 -10.31 15.31 -14.82
CA ALA A 302 -11.35 14.94 -15.77
C ALA A 302 -11.83 16.10 -16.64
N LEU A 303 -11.78 17.34 -16.13
CA LEU A 303 -12.44 18.50 -16.73
C LEU A 303 -11.47 19.52 -17.32
N THR A 304 -10.15 19.26 -17.27
CA THR A 304 -9.12 20.17 -17.77
C THR A 304 -8.61 19.75 -19.15
N ASP A 305 -8.42 20.73 -20.03
CA ASP A 305 -7.71 20.54 -21.31
C ASP A 305 -6.20 20.86 -21.20
N ASN A 306 -5.73 21.25 -20.01
CA ASN A 306 -4.33 21.59 -19.76
C ASN A 306 -3.60 20.45 -19.04
N ILE A 307 -2.57 19.90 -19.68
CA ILE A 307 -1.77 18.78 -19.15
C ILE A 307 -1.10 19.11 -17.80
N TRP A 308 -0.63 20.35 -17.60
CA TRP A 308 0.02 20.77 -16.35
C TRP A 308 -0.97 20.83 -15.19
N ALA A 309 -2.20 21.25 -15.46
CA ALA A 309 -3.28 21.21 -14.46
C ALA A 309 -3.67 19.76 -14.14
N CYS A 310 -3.70 18.87 -15.13
CA CYS A 310 -3.92 17.44 -14.92
C CYS A 310 -2.79 16.80 -14.08
N TYR A 311 -1.53 17.10 -14.39
CA TYR A 311 -0.37 16.67 -13.59
C TYR A 311 -0.43 17.18 -12.16
N ALA A 312 -0.75 18.46 -11.95
CA ALA A 312 -0.91 19.02 -10.61
C ALA A 312 -2.04 18.33 -9.83
N GLY A 313 -3.17 18.06 -10.49
CA GLY A 313 -4.26 17.27 -9.92
C GLY A 313 -3.81 15.88 -9.49
N TYR A 314 -3.10 15.16 -10.36
CA TYR A 314 -2.59 13.83 -10.03
C TYR A 314 -1.59 13.83 -8.87
N VAL A 315 -0.67 14.80 -8.83
CA VAL A 315 0.28 14.99 -7.72
C VAL A 315 -0.47 15.22 -6.40
N LEU A 316 -1.47 16.09 -6.40
CA LEU A 316 -2.28 16.39 -5.22
C LEU A 316 -3.07 15.17 -4.74
N PHE A 317 -3.67 14.44 -5.67
CA PHE A 317 -4.40 13.20 -5.39
C PHE A 317 -3.49 12.15 -4.75
N LYS A 318 -2.35 11.84 -5.39
CA LYS A 318 -1.40 10.83 -4.92
C LYS A 318 -0.76 11.21 -3.58
N ALA A 319 -0.40 12.48 -3.38
CA ALA A 319 0.11 12.96 -2.11
C ALA A 319 -0.91 12.80 -0.97
N SER A 320 -2.18 13.18 -1.22
CA SER A 320 -3.28 13.06 -0.25
C SER A 320 -3.53 11.61 0.13
N TYR A 321 -3.54 10.71 -0.86
CA TYR A 321 -3.67 9.27 -0.63
C TYR A 321 -2.51 8.71 0.19
N MET A 322 -1.25 9.03 -0.17
CA MET A 322 -0.05 8.54 0.54
C MET A 322 0.00 9.01 2.00
N LEU A 323 -0.45 10.24 2.27
CA LEU A 323 -0.61 10.76 3.62
C LEU A 323 -1.63 9.93 4.42
N LEU A 324 -2.86 9.80 3.89
CA LEU A 324 -3.94 9.13 4.61
C LEU A 324 -3.69 7.62 4.76
N ILE A 325 -3.16 6.92 3.75
CA ILE A 325 -2.88 5.49 3.87
C ILE A 325 -1.82 5.21 4.94
N THR A 326 -0.84 6.11 5.09
CA THR A 326 0.16 6.04 6.17
C THR A 326 -0.51 6.16 7.54
N ILE A 327 -1.41 7.15 7.70
CA ILE A 327 -2.17 7.36 8.93
C ILE A 327 -3.03 6.15 9.26
N THR A 328 -3.84 5.73 8.30
CA THR A 328 -4.74 4.59 8.39
C THR A 328 -3.98 3.32 8.79
N THR A 329 -2.78 3.09 8.25
CA THR A 329 -2.00 1.88 8.58
C THR A 329 -1.62 1.83 10.06
N PHE A 330 -1.05 2.91 10.62
CA PHE A 330 -0.66 2.89 12.03
C PHE A 330 -1.85 2.99 12.97
N GLN A 331 -2.95 3.65 12.56
CA GLN A 331 -4.20 3.72 13.33
C GLN A 331 -4.89 2.36 13.44
N ILE A 332 -4.89 1.57 12.38
CA ILE A 332 -5.40 0.19 12.45
C ILE A 332 -4.50 -0.63 13.37
N ALA A 333 -3.17 -0.56 13.18
CA ALA A 333 -2.22 -1.32 14.00
C ALA A 333 -2.30 -0.96 15.50
N SER A 334 -2.47 0.31 15.86
CA SER A 334 -2.56 0.75 17.26
C SER A 334 -3.84 0.31 17.96
N ASN A 335 -4.88 -0.07 17.20
CA ASN A 335 -6.19 -0.46 17.71
C ASN A 335 -6.48 -1.96 17.53
N LEU A 336 -5.48 -2.74 17.09
CA LEU A 336 -5.55 -4.18 16.86
C LEU A 336 -4.59 -4.93 17.79
N SER A 337 -4.93 -6.19 18.09
CA SER A 337 -3.99 -7.12 18.70
C SER A 337 -2.91 -7.53 17.69
N MET A 338 -1.72 -7.87 18.19
CA MET A 338 -0.55 -8.20 17.36
C MET A 338 -0.74 -9.44 16.47
N GLU A 339 -1.71 -10.29 16.81
CA GLU A 339 -2.06 -11.52 16.08
C GLU A 339 -3.01 -11.27 14.90
N CYS A 340 -3.46 -10.03 14.70
CA CYS A 340 -4.52 -9.68 13.76
C CYS A 340 -4.07 -8.74 12.63
N TYR A 341 -2.81 -8.31 12.61
CA TYR A 341 -2.31 -7.31 11.66
C TYR A 341 -2.34 -7.82 10.22
N ALA A 342 -1.77 -9.00 9.97
CA ALA A 342 -1.70 -9.56 8.62
C ALA A 342 -3.09 -9.89 8.07
N LEU A 343 -3.94 -10.47 8.91
CA LEU A 343 -5.33 -10.76 8.56
C LEU A 343 -6.10 -9.47 8.20
N THR A 344 -6.01 -8.43 9.01
CA THR A 344 -6.78 -7.19 8.77
C THR A 344 -6.27 -6.45 7.54
N PHE A 345 -4.97 -6.30 7.37
CA PHE A 345 -4.39 -5.67 6.18
C PHE A 345 -4.67 -6.48 4.91
N GLY A 346 -4.61 -7.81 5.01
CA GLY A 346 -4.95 -8.73 3.92
C GLY A 346 -6.40 -8.59 3.48
N ILE A 347 -7.35 -8.60 4.41
CA ILE A 347 -8.79 -8.44 4.12
C ILE A 347 -9.08 -7.07 3.51
N ASN A 348 -8.52 -5.99 4.06
CA ASN A 348 -8.72 -4.64 3.51
C ASN A 348 -8.22 -4.56 2.05
N THR A 349 -7.07 -5.16 1.78
CA THR A 349 -6.48 -5.21 0.44
C THR A 349 -7.32 -6.07 -0.50
N PHE A 350 -7.79 -7.24 -0.03
CA PHE A 350 -8.67 -8.11 -0.82
C PHE A 350 -9.98 -7.43 -1.21
N ILE A 351 -10.62 -6.73 -0.28
CA ILE A 351 -11.84 -5.95 -0.54
C ILE A 351 -11.54 -4.83 -1.54
N ALA A 352 -10.43 -4.11 -1.39
CA ALA A 352 -10.02 -3.06 -2.31
C ALA A 352 -9.87 -3.58 -3.75
N LEU A 353 -9.14 -4.69 -3.92
CA LEU A 353 -8.92 -5.30 -5.24
C LEU A 353 -10.22 -5.82 -5.85
N SER A 354 -11.08 -6.43 -5.03
CA SER A 354 -12.40 -6.90 -5.47
C SER A 354 -13.27 -5.73 -5.95
N LEU A 355 -13.32 -4.64 -5.19
CA LEU A 355 -14.10 -3.45 -5.54
C LEU A 355 -13.57 -2.78 -6.80
N GLN A 356 -12.25 -2.60 -6.89
CA GLN A 356 -11.60 -2.10 -8.10
C GLN A 356 -11.96 -2.96 -9.31
N THR A 357 -11.85 -4.28 -9.20
CA THR A 357 -12.12 -5.21 -10.30
C THR A 357 -13.57 -5.10 -10.78
N ILE A 358 -14.53 -5.03 -9.85
CA ILE A 358 -15.95 -4.88 -10.17
C ILE A 358 -16.21 -3.56 -10.89
N VAL A 359 -15.72 -2.44 -10.35
CA VAL A 359 -15.95 -1.12 -10.96
C VAL A 359 -15.28 -1.03 -12.33
N THR A 360 -14.04 -1.49 -12.46
CA THR A 360 -13.33 -1.52 -13.74
C THR A 360 -14.03 -2.41 -14.78
N ALA A 361 -14.51 -3.59 -14.39
CA ALA A 361 -15.25 -4.47 -15.30
C ALA A 361 -16.57 -3.84 -15.78
N VAL A 362 -17.25 -3.05 -14.94
CA VAL A 362 -18.49 -2.36 -15.34
C VAL A 362 -18.20 -1.14 -16.21
N VAL A 363 -17.21 -0.33 -15.84
CA VAL A 363 -16.96 1.00 -16.41
C VAL A 363 -16.11 0.96 -17.68
N VAL A 364 -15.10 0.09 -17.72
CA VAL A 364 -14.05 0.10 -18.75
C VAL A 364 -14.30 -0.94 -19.84
N ASP A 365 -14.86 -2.10 -19.49
CA ASP A 365 -15.07 -3.19 -20.45
C ASP A 365 -16.05 -2.75 -21.55
N GLU A 366 -15.59 -2.81 -22.81
CA GLU A 366 -16.37 -2.46 -24.00
C GLU A 366 -17.62 -3.33 -24.18
N SER A 367 -17.60 -4.56 -23.65
CA SER A 367 -18.76 -5.45 -23.67
C SER A 367 -19.84 -5.08 -22.65
N VAL A 368 -19.55 -4.17 -21.72
CA VAL A 368 -20.48 -3.73 -20.66
C VAL A 368 -20.93 -2.29 -20.86
N LEU A 369 -20.14 -1.29 -20.43
CA LEU A 369 -20.45 0.12 -20.67
C LEU A 369 -19.45 0.79 -21.62
N GLY A 370 -18.19 0.33 -21.65
CA GLY A 370 -17.15 0.88 -22.54
C GLY A 370 -17.03 2.40 -22.49
N LEU A 371 -17.06 3.00 -21.30
CA LEU A 371 -17.14 4.45 -21.16
C LEU A 371 -15.82 5.11 -21.60
N ASP A 372 -15.90 6.30 -22.18
CA ASP A 372 -14.72 7.09 -22.55
C ASP A 372 -13.92 7.52 -21.30
N ILE A 373 -12.62 7.77 -21.47
CA ILE A 373 -11.69 8.03 -20.36
C ILE A 373 -12.10 9.21 -19.46
N VAL A 374 -12.72 10.25 -20.03
CA VAL A 374 -13.22 11.40 -19.26
C VAL A 374 -14.39 10.98 -18.38
N THR A 375 -15.36 10.26 -18.94
CA THR A 375 -16.48 9.71 -18.17
C THR A 375 -16.02 8.76 -17.07
N GLN A 376 -15.00 7.92 -17.33
CA GLN A 376 -14.40 7.06 -16.31
C GLN A 376 -13.85 7.89 -15.12
N PHE A 377 -13.10 8.96 -15.39
CA PHE A 377 -12.54 9.82 -14.35
C PHE A 377 -13.61 10.64 -13.60
N ILE A 378 -14.71 11.03 -14.26
CA ILE A 378 -15.88 11.62 -13.59
C ILE A 378 -16.48 10.63 -12.58
N ILE A 379 -16.59 9.35 -12.94
CA ILE A 379 -17.06 8.29 -12.04
C ILE A 379 -16.08 8.13 -10.86
N TYR A 380 -14.77 8.12 -11.12
CA TYR A 380 -13.75 7.98 -10.06
C TYR A 380 -13.75 9.18 -9.10
N GLY A 381 -13.94 10.40 -9.62
CA GLY A 381 -14.09 11.62 -8.80
C GLY A 381 -15.36 11.57 -7.94
N SER A 382 -16.48 11.14 -8.53
CA SER A 382 -17.76 10.95 -7.84
C SER A 382 -17.67 9.89 -6.73
N TYR A 383 -16.94 8.81 -7.00
CA TYR A 383 -16.64 7.77 -6.02
C TYR A 383 -15.88 8.33 -4.81
N TYR A 384 -14.85 9.14 -5.02
CA TYR A 384 -14.13 9.82 -3.93
C TYR A 384 -14.98 10.86 -3.20
N ALA A 385 -15.87 11.57 -3.91
CA ALA A 385 -16.80 12.51 -3.30
C ALA A 385 -17.77 11.78 -2.36
N ALA A 386 -18.26 10.60 -2.73
CA ALA A 386 -19.10 9.77 -1.86
C ALA A 386 -18.35 9.34 -0.58
N ILE A 387 -17.08 8.90 -0.71
CA ILE A 387 -16.23 8.60 0.45
C ILE A 387 -16.09 9.85 1.34
N SER A 388 -15.79 10.99 0.74
CA SER A 388 -15.62 12.25 1.45
C SER A 388 -16.85 12.63 2.27
N VAL A 389 -18.05 12.58 1.68
CA VAL A 389 -19.30 12.91 2.37
C VAL A 389 -19.53 12.00 3.58
N VAL A 390 -19.35 10.68 3.42
CA VAL A 390 -19.56 9.71 4.51
C VAL A 390 -18.63 10.02 5.70
N PHE A 391 -17.35 10.25 5.46
CA PHE A 391 -16.38 10.50 6.51
C PHE A 391 -16.44 11.93 7.08
N LEU A 392 -16.79 12.94 6.28
CA LEU A 392 -16.96 14.31 6.75
C LEU A 392 -18.16 14.44 7.68
N VAL A 393 -19.33 13.91 7.30
CA VAL A 393 -20.54 13.97 8.14
C VAL A 393 -20.26 13.32 9.50
N ARG A 394 -19.62 12.15 9.48
CA ARG A 394 -19.28 11.42 10.69
C ARG A 394 -18.20 12.14 11.52
N GLY A 395 -17.14 12.63 10.88
CA GLY A 395 -16.05 13.36 11.54
C GLY A 395 -16.52 14.67 12.18
N ILE A 396 -17.42 15.40 11.53
CA ILE A 396 -18.06 16.60 12.09
C ILE A 396 -18.89 16.23 13.32
N TYR A 397 -19.66 15.14 13.26
CA TYR A 397 -20.42 14.65 14.41
C TYR A 397 -19.51 14.28 15.59
N THR A 398 -18.45 13.52 15.35
CA THR A 398 -17.46 13.12 16.38
C THR A 398 -16.77 14.35 16.99
N ALA A 399 -16.34 15.32 16.18
CA ALA A 399 -15.72 16.55 16.68
C ALA A 399 -16.71 17.42 17.49
N SER A 400 -17.95 17.56 17.00
CA SER A 400 -18.99 18.36 17.64
C SER A 400 -19.44 17.79 18.99
N THR A 401 -19.54 16.47 19.09
CA THR A 401 -19.87 15.79 20.35
C THR A 401 -18.74 15.90 21.36
N HIS A 402 -17.48 15.75 20.93
CA HIS A 402 -16.31 15.94 21.79
C HIS A 402 -16.24 17.35 22.39
N TYR A 403 -16.57 18.39 21.59
CA TYR A 403 -16.58 19.78 22.05
C TYR A 403 -17.78 20.14 22.94
N ARG A 404 -18.87 19.36 22.91
CA ARG A 404 -20.05 19.56 23.78
C ARG A 404 -19.93 18.86 25.14
N SER A 405 -19.12 17.81 25.26
CA SER A 405 -18.88 17.09 26.53
C SER A 405 -17.84 17.67 27.54
N PRO A 406 -17.08 18.76 27.32
CA PRO A 406 -16.18 19.30 28.35
C PRO A 406 -16.91 19.83 29.60
N GLU A 407 -18.19 20.22 29.48
CA GLU A 407 -18.96 20.82 30.56
C GLU A 407 -19.47 19.84 31.63
N GLN A 408 -19.42 18.53 31.42
CA GLN A 408 -19.97 17.55 32.38
C GLN A 408 -18.95 16.99 33.39
N THR A 409 -17.65 17.27 33.23
CA THR A 409 -16.60 16.69 34.09
C THR A 409 -16.19 17.62 35.25
N GLN A 410 -16.60 18.89 35.25
CA GLN A 410 -16.31 19.84 36.35
C GLN A 410 -17.40 19.93 37.44
N THR A 411 -18.52 19.23 37.31
CA THR A 411 -19.63 19.29 38.31
C THR A 411 -19.69 18.10 39.27
N LYS A 412 -18.60 17.32 39.41
CA LYS A 412 -18.48 16.24 40.39
C LYS A 412 -17.12 16.23 41.10
N GLU A 413 -16.76 17.35 41.74
CA GLU A 413 -15.88 17.25 42.91
C GLU A 413 -16.72 16.81 44.12
N PRO A 414 -16.29 15.79 44.89
CA PRO A 414 -16.96 15.43 46.12
C PRO A 414 -16.71 16.53 47.16
N LYS A 415 -17.78 17.01 47.80
CA LYS A 415 -17.66 17.87 49.00
C LYS A 415 -16.74 17.18 50.00
N PRO A 416 -15.75 17.87 50.59
CA PRO A 416 -14.97 17.30 51.67
C PRO A 416 -15.89 17.02 52.85
N GLU A 417 -15.85 15.79 53.34
CA GLU A 417 -16.44 15.41 54.63
C GLU A 417 -15.92 16.38 55.71
N SER A 418 -16.85 17.00 56.44
CA SER A 418 -16.49 17.82 57.58
C SER A 418 -15.83 16.94 58.63
N SER A 419 -14.54 17.14 58.85
CA SER A 419 -13.82 16.64 60.02
C SER A 419 -14.47 17.22 61.28
N GLY A 420 -15.35 16.46 61.92
CA GLY A 420 -16.14 16.94 63.06
C GLY A 420 -16.49 15.89 64.12
N ASP A 421 -16.65 14.61 63.76
CA ASP A 421 -17.20 13.61 64.71
C ASP A 421 -16.37 12.33 64.81
N LEU A 422 -15.13 12.43 65.32
CA LEU A 422 -14.33 11.25 65.66
C LEU A 422 -13.60 11.35 67.02
N LEU A 423 -14.10 12.18 67.93
CA LEU A 423 -13.53 12.36 69.28
C LEU A 423 -14.34 11.76 70.44
N TYR A 424 -15.28 10.83 70.19
CA TYR A 424 -16.10 10.25 71.28
C TYR A 424 -16.25 8.72 71.29
N ALA A 425 -15.28 7.96 70.75
CA ALA A 425 -15.33 6.49 70.80
C ALA A 425 -14.07 5.82 71.37
N GLU A 426 -13.30 6.51 72.22
CA GLU A 426 -12.29 5.87 73.10
C GLU A 426 -12.39 6.45 74.50
N ARG A 427 -13.44 6.06 75.22
CA ARG A 427 -13.49 5.91 76.68
C ARG A 427 -14.92 5.52 77.05
N LEU A 428 -15.18 4.23 77.11
CA LEU A 428 -15.89 3.53 78.20
C LEU A 428 -15.81 2.02 77.95
#